data_AF-A0A6P3VHD4-F1
#
_entry.id   AF-A0A6P3VHD4-F1
#
_cell.length_a   1.000
_cell.length_b   1.000
_cell.length_c   1.000
_cell.angle_alpha   90.00
_cell.angle_beta   90.00
_cell.angle_gamma   90.00
#
_symmetry.space_group_name_H-M   'P 1'
#
loop_
_entity.id
_entity.type
_entity.pdbx_description
1 polymer ?
#
loop_
_entity_poly.entity_id
_entity_poly.type
_entity_poly.pdbx_seq_one_letter_code
_entity_poly.pdbx_strand_id
1 'polypeptide(L)'
;MKLQRMEGHSIGRLGAIVVSFCAFIVVLVLNAIAGPGLPPFTNSTGDISDKYGTQITPSGWTFSIWGVIYAWLTAMFGYILSTICRRNAYGYMYCSPPVLPYGFFISWILNMILNIAWLLLWDRQEMIAAFVVLALVAFTNYALIFFSCHGLKDYGAWLNKYHKVDLWLVRVMVQNGIGIYTTWTTIATLINLTIVMDYNGQLSTLDAGTVSFSILLVEVVVW
;
A
#
# COMPACT_ATOMS: atom_id res chain seq x y z
N MET A 1 17.25 40.37 -3.08
CA MET A 1 16.61 39.57 -2.01
C MET A 1 15.09 39.65 -2.22
N LYS A 2 14.51 38.80 -3.07
CA LYS A 2 13.06 38.76 -3.27
C LYS A 2 12.44 38.16 -2.01
N LEU A 3 11.59 38.90 -1.31
CA LEU A 3 10.73 38.34 -0.27
C LEU A 3 9.93 37.19 -0.93
N GLN A 4 10.29 35.95 -0.64
CA GLN A 4 9.46 34.80 -1.01
C GLN A 4 8.17 34.92 -0.21
N ARG A 5 7.09 35.21 -0.93
CA ARG A 5 5.73 35.28 -0.41
C ARG A 5 5.45 33.98 0.34
N MET A 6 5.07 34.05 1.62
CA MET A 6 4.60 32.87 2.35
C MET A 6 3.45 32.25 1.55
N GLU A 7 3.64 31.05 1.03
CA GLU A 7 2.60 30.37 0.28
C GLU A 7 1.49 29.95 1.26
N GLY A 8 0.27 30.40 0.98
CA GLY A 8 -0.93 30.00 1.73
C GLY A 8 -1.30 28.54 1.47
N HIS A 9 -2.49 28.14 1.91
CA HIS A 9 -2.99 26.78 1.67
C HIS A 9 -3.11 26.48 0.17
N SER A 10 -2.51 25.36 -0.26
CA SER A 10 -2.82 24.75 -1.55
C SER A 10 -4.07 23.89 -1.40
N ILE A 11 -5.21 24.38 -1.94
CA ILE A 11 -6.51 23.69 -1.88
C ILE A 11 -6.44 22.32 -2.55
N GLY A 12 -5.78 22.21 -3.71
CA GLY A 12 -5.66 20.94 -4.44
C GLY A 12 -4.90 19.87 -3.66
N ARG A 13 -3.78 20.23 -3.01
CA ARG A 13 -3.01 19.31 -2.17
C ARG A 13 -3.76 18.90 -0.92
N LEU A 14 -4.44 19.85 -0.28
CA LEU A 14 -5.27 19.57 0.88
C LEU A 14 -6.38 18.58 0.51
N GLY A 15 -7.08 18.83 -0.60
CA GLY A 15 -8.09 17.92 -1.14
C GLY A 15 -7.52 16.52 -1.41
N ALA A 16 -6.34 16.42 -2.04
CA ALA A 16 -5.70 15.13 -2.29
C ALA A 16 -5.39 14.34 -1.01
N ILE A 17 -4.89 15.01 0.03
CA ILE A 17 -4.62 14.38 1.34
C ILE A 17 -5.92 13.91 1.98
N VAL A 18 -6.94 14.76 2.02
CA VAL A 18 -8.24 14.43 2.65
C VAL A 18 -8.90 13.26 1.93
N VAL A 19 -8.96 13.27 0.60
CA VAL A 19 -9.52 12.16 -0.18
C VAL A 19 -8.74 10.87 0.06
N SER A 20 -7.41 10.94 0.09
CA SER A 20 -6.55 9.78 0.35
C SER A 20 -6.78 9.18 1.74
N PHE A 21 -6.95 10.04 2.76
CA PHE A 21 -7.24 9.62 4.12
C PHE A 21 -8.64 8.99 4.22
N CYS A 22 -9.66 9.62 3.64
CA CYS A 22 -11.01 9.07 3.61
C CYS A 22 -11.04 7.70 2.90
N ALA A 23 -10.37 7.57 1.76
CA ALA A 23 -10.27 6.30 1.04
C ALA A 23 -9.59 5.22 1.89
N PHE A 24 -8.54 5.57 2.63
CA PHE A 24 -7.88 4.65 3.56
C PHE A 24 -8.80 4.20 4.69
N ILE A 25 -9.55 5.11 5.31
CA ILE A 25 -10.53 4.75 6.35
C ILE A 25 -11.59 3.78 5.82
N VAL A 26 -12.12 4.03 4.62
CA VAL A 26 -13.09 3.13 3.98
C VAL A 26 -12.49 1.74 3.78
N VAL A 27 -11.26 1.65 3.25
CA VAL A 27 -10.54 0.38 3.08
C VAL A 27 -10.32 -0.34 4.41
N LEU A 28 -9.93 0.38 5.46
CA LEU A 28 -9.68 -0.19 6.78
C LEU A 28 -10.97 -0.81 7.35
N VAL A 29 -12.10 -0.11 7.24
CA VAL A 29 -13.41 -0.61 7.65
C VAL A 29 -13.81 -1.84 6.83
N LEU A 30 -13.67 -1.78 5.51
CA LEU A 30 -14.04 -2.90 4.63
C LEU A 30 -13.18 -4.15 4.87
N ASN A 31 -11.87 -4.01 5.09
CA ASN A 31 -11.02 -5.13 5.46
C ASN A 31 -11.38 -5.69 6.84
N ALA A 32 -11.69 -4.83 7.82
CA ALA A 32 -12.09 -5.26 9.15
C ALA A 32 -13.37 -6.09 9.17
N ILE A 33 -14.34 -5.78 8.29
CA ILE A 33 -15.57 -6.57 8.16
C ILE A 33 -15.43 -7.78 7.22
N ALA A 34 -14.58 -7.69 6.19
CA ALA A 34 -14.29 -8.81 5.27
C ALA A 34 -13.49 -9.93 5.93
N GLY A 35 -12.62 -9.60 6.89
CA GLY A 35 -11.84 -10.56 7.67
C GLY A 35 -12.71 -11.68 8.26
N PRO A 36 -13.71 -11.36 9.11
CA PRO A 36 -14.67 -12.33 9.66
C PRO A 36 -15.84 -12.68 8.74
N GLY A 37 -15.96 -12.08 7.54
CA GLY A 37 -17.07 -12.35 6.61
C GLY A 37 -18.41 -11.74 7.05
N LEU A 38 -18.38 -10.52 7.62
CA LEU A 38 -19.59 -9.78 7.98
C LEU A 38 -20.24 -9.15 6.74
N PRO A 39 -21.58 -8.93 6.73
CA PRO A 39 -22.27 -8.29 5.61
C PRO A 39 -21.61 -6.96 5.20
N PRO A 40 -21.41 -6.69 3.90
CA PRO A 40 -21.97 -7.39 2.74
C PRO A 40 -21.19 -8.64 2.27
N PHE A 41 -20.09 -8.99 2.94
CA PHE A 41 -19.32 -10.18 2.62
C PHE A 41 -20.07 -11.43 3.10
N THR A 42 -19.95 -12.50 2.33
CA THR A 42 -20.61 -13.79 2.56
C THR A 42 -19.65 -14.85 3.06
N ASN A 43 -18.36 -14.69 2.74
CA ASN A 43 -17.29 -15.58 3.16
C ASN A 43 -16.28 -14.79 3.98
N SER A 44 -15.68 -15.43 4.98
CA SER A 44 -14.51 -14.84 5.64
C SER A 44 -13.29 -14.93 4.71
N THR A 45 -12.39 -13.96 4.81
CA THR A 45 -11.17 -13.94 3.97
C THR A 45 -10.30 -15.17 4.24
N GLY A 46 -10.25 -15.61 5.50
CA GLY A 46 -9.52 -16.80 5.94
C GLY A 46 -10.12 -18.09 5.40
N ASP A 47 -11.44 -18.26 5.46
CA ASP A 47 -12.10 -19.50 5.00
C ASP A 47 -11.86 -19.75 3.51
N ILE A 48 -11.85 -18.69 2.70
CA ILE A 48 -11.49 -18.81 1.27
C ILE A 48 -10.03 -19.22 1.12
N SER A 49 -9.11 -18.63 1.89
CA SER A 49 -7.71 -19.04 1.86
C SER A 49 -7.51 -20.50 2.27
N ASP A 50 -8.25 -20.99 3.26
CA ASP A 50 -8.20 -22.38 3.72
C ASP A 50 -8.80 -23.34 2.69
N LYS A 51 -9.85 -22.90 1.98
CA LYS A 51 -10.46 -23.66 0.87
C LYS A 51 -9.50 -23.81 -0.31
N TYR A 52 -8.74 -22.75 -0.64
CA TYR A 52 -7.79 -22.72 -1.75
C TYR A 52 -6.33 -22.82 -1.24
N GLY A 53 -6.08 -23.80 -0.37
CA GLY A 53 -4.76 -24.06 0.19
C GLY A 53 -3.75 -24.52 -0.87
N THR A 54 -2.57 -23.91 -0.87
CA THR A 54 -1.45 -24.27 -1.77
C THR A 54 -0.20 -24.63 -0.96
N GLN A 55 0.84 -25.20 -1.59
CA GLN A 55 2.12 -25.50 -0.93
C GLN A 55 2.80 -24.27 -0.31
N ILE A 56 2.47 -23.06 -0.79
CA ILE A 56 3.09 -21.82 -0.33
C ILE A 56 2.14 -20.96 0.52
N THR A 57 0.89 -21.40 0.70
CA THR A 57 -0.07 -20.71 1.57
C THR A 57 0.46 -20.77 3.00
N PRO A 58 0.73 -19.63 3.65
CA PRO A 58 1.29 -19.63 4.98
C PRO A 58 0.23 -20.03 6.01
N SER A 59 0.68 -20.42 7.21
CA SER A 59 -0.24 -20.69 8.32
C SER A 59 -1.09 -19.48 8.68
N GLY A 60 -2.33 -19.70 9.11
CA GLY A 60 -3.33 -18.65 9.33
C GLY A 60 -2.88 -17.47 10.19
N TRP A 61 -2.05 -17.70 11.22
CA TRP A 61 -1.52 -16.62 12.07
C TRP A 61 -0.70 -15.57 11.28
N THR A 62 -0.09 -15.96 10.16
CA THR A 62 0.71 -15.09 9.29
C THR A 62 -0.11 -13.93 8.73
N PHE A 63 -1.41 -14.13 8.51
CA PHE A 63 -2.31 -13.06 8.05
C PHE A 63 -2.49 -11.94 9.08
N SER A 64 -2.04 -12.13 10.33
CA SER A 64 -1.98 -11.04 11.33
C SER A 64 -1.04 -9.90 10.91
N ILE A 65 -0.17 -10.12 9.91
CA ILE A 65 0.66 -9.08 9.30
C ILE A 65 -0.16 -7.92 8.75
N TRP A 66 -1.41 -8.15 8.31
CA TRP A 66 -2.31 -7.09 7.89
C TRP A 66 -2.57 -6.06 9.00
N GLY A 67 -2.69 -6.51 10.25
CA GLY A 67 -2.81 -5.61 11.40
C GLY A 67 -1.58 -4.70 11.57
N VAL A 68 -0.39 -5.26 11.39
CA VAL A 68 0.88 -4.51 11.44
C VAL A 68 0.95 -3.50 10.29
N ILE A 69 0.60 -3.91 9.07
CA ILE A 69 0.55 -3.04 7.90
C ILE A 69 -0.41 -1.88 8.15
N TYR A 70 -1.66 -2.14 8.54
CA TYR A 70 -2.64 -1.08 8.76
C TYR A 70 -2.28 -0.16 9.92
N ALA A 71 -1.66 -0.67 10.99
CA ALA A 71 -1.14 0.17 12.07
C ALA A 71 -0.05 1.12 11.56
N TRP A 72 0.88 0.63 10.75
CA TRP A 72 1.97 1.45 10.19
C TRP A 72 1.46 2.48 9.18
N LEU A 73 0.51 2.10 8.31
CA LEU A 73 -0.13 3.02 7.36
C LEU A 73 -0.99 4.07 8.09
N THR A 74 -1.57 3.73 9.24
CA THR A 74 -2.24 4.71 10.11
C THR A 74 -1.24 5.70 10.69
N ALA A 75 -0.07 5.24 11.16
CA ALA A 75 1.01 6.13 11.60
C ALA A 75 1.53 7.02 10.47
N MET A 76 1.64 6.49 9.25
CA MET A 76 1.97 7.25 8.05
C MET A 76 0.99 8.41 7.82
N PHE A 77 -0.33 8.14 7.87
CA PHE A 77 -1.33 9.20 7.72
C PHE A 77 -1.35 10.17 8.90
N GLY A 78 -1.09 9.70 10.12
CA GLY A 78 -0.89 10.58 11.27
C GLY A 78 0.23 11.60 11.01
N TYR A 79 1.36 11.15 10.46
CA TYR A 79 2.43 12.04 10.02
C TYR A 79 1.99 12.98 8.90
N ILE A 80 1.39 12.48 7.81
CA ILE A 80 0.95 13.29 6.66
C ILE A 80 -0.04 14.37 7.11
N LEU A 81 -1.04 14.03 7.92
CA LEU A 81 -2.03 14.99 8.44
C LEU A 81 -1.38 16.03 9.36
N SER A 82 -0.39 15.64 10.16
CA SER A 82 0.36 16.60 10.99
C SER A 82 1.02 17.70 10.16
N THR A 83 1.44 17.41 8.92
CA THR A 83 2.08 18.39 8.03
C THR A 83 1.12 19.49 7.54
N ILE A 84 -0.20 19.28 7.65
CA ILE A 84 -1.22 20.31 7.36
C ILE A 84 -1.22 21.39 8.44
N CYS A 85 -1.02 20.99 9.69
CA CYS A 85 -1.04 21.89 10.85
C CYS A 85 0.34 22.51 11.14
N ARG A 86 1.42 21.99 10.53
CA ARG A 86 2.80 22.42 10.77
C ARG A 86 3.28 23.39 9.69
N ARG A 87 3.96 24.45 10.13
CA ARG A 87 4.55 25.48 9.25
C ARG A 87 6.07 25.46 9.33
N ASN A 88 6.71 25.93 8.28
CA ASN A 88 8.14 26.20 8.21
C ASN A 88 8.39 27.60 7.65
N ALA A 89 9.66 27.94 7.39
CA ALA A 89 10.06 29.26 6.90
C ALA A 89 9.44 29.67 5.54
N TYR A 90 8.95 28.71 4.74
CA TYR A 90 8.44 28.93 3.39
C TYR A 90 6.90 28.84 3.30
N GLY A 91 6.25 28.22 4.28
CA GLY A 91 4.80 28.04 4.30
C GLY A 91 4.38 26.81 5.10
N TYR A 92 3.28 26.18 4.69
CA TYR A 92 2.84 24.92 5.28
C TYR A 92 3.68 23.75 4.79
N MET A 93 3.99 22.83 5.69
CA MET A 93 4.92 21.73 5.42
C MET A 93 4.41 20.75 4.34
N TYR A 94 3.09 20.62 4.17
CA TYR A 94 2.50 19.74 3.15
C TYR A 94 2.61 20.26 1.71
N CYS A 95 2.89 21.56 1.52
CA CYS A 95 3.00 22.17 0.20
C CYS A 95 4.34 22.85 -0.08
N SER A 96 5.13 23.19 0.95
CA SER A 96 6.36 23.97 0.79
C SER A 96 7.45 23.45 1.75
N PRO A 97 8.26 22.43 1.41
CA PRO A 97 8.33 21.76 0.12
C PRO A 97 7.31 20.61 -0.02
N PRO A 98 6.89 20.31 -1.25
CA PRO A 98 5.98 19.23 -1.54
C PRO A 98 6.67 17.86 -1.58
N VAL A 99 7.10 17.35 -0.43
CA VAL A 99 7.85 16.08 -0.34
C VAL A 99 7.07 14.90 -0.93
N LEU A 100 5.75 14.88 -0.76
CA LEU A 100 4.89 13.89 -1.42
C LEU A 100 4.23 14.53 -2.66
N PRO A 101 4.55 14.08 -3.88
CA PRO A 101 3.98 14.63 -5.11
C PRO A 101 2.54 14.16 -5.34
N TYR A 102 1.81 14.80 -6.25
CA TYR A 102 0.44 14.37 -6.62
C TYR A 102 0.38 12.92 -7.12
N GLY A 103 1.43 12.46 -7.80
CA GLY A 103 1.55 11.07 -8.22
C GLY A 103 1.43 10.08 -7.05
N PHE A 104 1.98 10.42 -5.88
CA PHE A 104 1.84 9.59 -4.68
C PHE A 104 0.37 9.45 -4.26
N PHE A 105 -0.36 10.57 -4.16
CA PHE A 105 -1.77 10.54 -3.75
C PHE A 105 -2.69 9.88 -4.80
N ILE A 106 -2.41 10.06 -6.09
CA ILE A 106 -3.16 9.39 -7.17
C ILE A 106 -2.93 7.87 -7.11
N SER A 107 -1.67 7.43 -7.00
CA SER A 107 -1.34 6.00 -6.82
C SER A 107 -1.97 5.43 -5.55
N TRP A 108 -2.02 6.21 -4.47
CA TRP A 108 -2.65 5.81 -3.21
C TRP A 108 -4.16 5.57 -3.40
N ILE A 109 -4.87 6.54 -3.97
CA ILE A 109 -6.32 6.42 -4.19
C ILE A 109 -6.63 5.24 -5.11
N LEU A 110 -5.86 5.06 -6.18
CA LEU A 110 -5.99 3.91 -7.07
C LEU A 110 -5.76 2.60 -6.33
N ASN A 111 -4.72 2.52 -5.48
CA ASN A 111 -4.45 1.34 -4.64
C ASN A 111 -5.63 1.02 -3.72
N MET A 112 -6.23 2.02 -3.07
CA MET A 112 -7.40 1.83 -2.20
C MET A 112 -8.60 1.27 -2.98
N ILE A 113 -8.88 1.79 -4.19
CA ILE A 113 -9.96 1.27 -5.05
C ILE A 113 -9.70 -0.18 -5.45
N LEU A 114 -8.46 -0.50 -5.85
CA LEU A 114 -8.06 -1.85 -6.22
C LEU A 114 -8.13 -2.81 -5.03
N ASN A 115 -7.81 -2.35 -3.82
CA ASN A 115 -7.93 -3.17 -2.60
C ASN A 115 -9.40 -3.54 -2.33
N ILE A 116 -10.32 -2.58 -2.45
CA ILE A 116 -11.77 -2.85 -2.33
C ILE A 116 -12.23 -3.82 -3.42
N ALA A 117 -11.80 -3.60 -4.67
CA ALA A 117 -12.12 -4.51 -5.76
C ALA A 117 -11.61 -5.93 -5.50
N TRP A 118 -10.40 -6.07 -4.95
CA TRP A 118 -9.84 -7.36 -4.56
C TRP A 118 -10.71 -8.05 -3.50
N LEU A 119 -11.13 -7.34 -2.44
CA LEU A 119 -12.01 -7.92 -1.41
C LEU A 119 -13.32 -8.46 -1.99
N LEU A 120 -13.94 -7.71 -2.90
CA LEU A 120 -15.19 -8.12 -3.54
C LEU A 120 -14.99 -9.34 -4.44
N LEU A 121 -13.91 -9.37 -5.23
CA LEU A 121 -13.59 -10.51 -6.11
C LEU A 121 -13.21 -11.76 -5.31
N TRP A 122 -12.46 -11.58 -4.22
CA TRP A 122 -12.06 -12.65 -3.32
C TRP A 122 -13.28 -13.29 -2.64
N ASP A 123 -14.19 -12.48 -2.08
CA ASP A 123 -15.47 -12.96 -1.50
C ASP A 123 -16.29 -13.78 -2.49
N ARG A 124 -16.28 -13.38 -3.78
CA ARG A 124 -16.97 -14.07 -4.87
C ARG A 124 -16.19 -15.24 -5.48
N GLN A 125 -14.99 -15.51 -4.96
CA GLN A 125 -14.10 -16.59 -5.39
C GLN A 125 -13.69 -16.50 -6.87
N GLU A 126 -13.64 -15.29 -7.42
CA GLU A 126 -13.20 -15.00 -8.78
C GLU A 126 -11.66 -14.97 -8.85
N MET A 127 -11.01 -16.14 -8.72
CA MET A 127 -9.57 -16.26 -8.45
C MET A 127 -8.66 -15.61 -9.49
N ILE A 128 -8.99 -15.74 -10.78
CA ILE A 128 -8.20 -15.11 -11.86
C ILE A 128 -8.28 -13.59 -11.77
N ALA A 129 -9.48 -13.05 -11.56
CA ALA A 129 -9.68 -11.62 -11.43
C ALA A 129 -9.04 -11.08 -10.14
N ALA A 130 -9.18 -11.80 -9.02
CA ALA A 130 -8.55 -11.46 -7.76
C ALA A 130 -7.01 -11.42 -7.90
N PHE A 131 -6.40 -12.39 -8.57
CA PHE A 131 -4.97 -12.39 -8.88
C PHE A 131 -4.56 -11.14 -9.66
N VAL A 132 -5.23 -10.83 -10.77
CA VAL A 132 -4.90 -9.67 -11.61
C VAL A 132 -5.03 -8.37 -10.83
N VAL A 133 -6.11 -8.20 -10.07
CA VAL A 133 -6.33 -6.99 -9.26
C VAL A 133 -5.28 -6.87 -8.15
N LEU A 134 -4.90 -7.97 -7.50
CA LEU A 134 -3.86 -7.95 -6.47
C LEU A 134 -2.48 -7.61 -7.06
N ALA A 135 -2.16 -8.08 -8.27
CA ALA A 135 -0.96 -7.66 -8.97
C ALA A 135 -0.96 -6.15 -9.22
N LEU A 136 -2.10 -5.56 -9.62
CA LEU A 136 -2.23 -4.11 -9.77
C LEU A 136 -2.09 -3.35 -8.43
N VAL A 137 -2.55 -3.92 -7.31
CA VAL A 137 -2.26 -3.41 -5.96
C VAL A 137 -0.75 -3.38 -5.71
N ALA A 138 -0.03 -4.46 -5.99
CA ALA A 138 1.42 -4.51 -5.84
C ALA A 138 2.12 -3.46 -6.74
N PHE A 139 1.73 -3.30 -8.01
CA PHE A 139 2.31 -2.29 -8.90
C PHE A 139 2.07 -0.86 -8.43
N THR A 140 0.87 -0.55 -7.93
CA THR A 140 0.58 0.78 -7.36
C THR A 140 1.38 1.03 -6.09
N ASN A 141 1.66 -0.01 -5.30
CA ASN A 141 2.57 0.04 -4.14
C ASN A 141 4.02 0.34 -4.54
N TYR A 142 4.55 -0.28 -5.61
CA TYR A 142 5.85 0.09 -6.18
C TYR A 142 5.87 1.54 -6.67
N ALA A 143 4.79 2.03 -7.28
CA ALA A 143 4.67 3.43 -7.69
C ALA A 143 4.70 4.40 -6.49
N LEU A 144 4.07 4.04 -5.37
CA LEU A 144 4.15 4.82 -4.12
C LEU A 144 5.58 4.95 -3.61
N ILE A 145 6.35 3.85 -3.61
CA ILE A 145 7.78 3.87 -3.25
C ILE A 145 8.54 4.80 -4.19
N PHE A 146 8.34 4.65 -5.50
CA PHE A 146 8.99 5.48 -6.50
C PHE A 146 8.73 6.98 -6.26
N PHE A 147 7.47 7.39 -6.09
CA PHE A 147 7.12 8.79 -5.86
C PHE A 147 7.67 9.33 -4.55
N SER A 148 7.68 8.52 -3.48
CA SER A 148 8.27 8.90 -2.20
C SER A 148 9.79 9.11 -2.31
N CYS A 149 10.49 8.19 -2.97
CA CYS A 149 11.93 8.30 -3.24
C CYS A 149 12.26 9.49 -4.14
N HIS A 150 11.46 9.75 -5.16
CA HIS A 150 11.61 10.92 -6.02
C HIS A 150 11.48 12.23 -5.22
N GLY A 151 10.47 12.32 -4.33
CA GLY A 151 10.32 13.47 -3.44
C GLY A 151 11.52 13.68 -2.50
N LEU A 152 12.10 12.60 -1.96
CA LEU A 152 13.33 12.70 -1.15
C LEU A 152 14.57 13.00 -1.98
N LYS A 153 14.63 12.61 -3.25
CA LYS A 153 15.72 13.01 -4.16
C LYS A 153 15.74 14.52 -4.35
N ASP A 154 14.56 15.13 -4.55
CA ASP A 154 14.45 16.56 -4.81
C ASP A 154 14.60 17.41 -3.54
N TYR A 155 14.02 16.97 -2.42
CA TYR A 155 13.94 17.78 -1.20
C TYR A 155 14.75 17.24 -0.01
N GLY A 156 15.40 16.08 -0.15
CA GLY A 156 16.10 15.40 0.95
C GLY A 156 17.28 16.20 1.52
N ALA A 157 18.05 16.89 0.68
CA ALA A 157 19.14 17.74 1.14
C ALA A 157 18.64 18.92 1.99
N TRP A 158 17.51 19.52 1.59
CA TRP A 158 16.86 20.59 2.34
C TRP A 158 16.31 20.08 3.67
N LEU A 159 15.62 18.93 3.67
CA LEU A 159 15.14 18.28 4.89
C LEU A 159 16.29 17.93 5.83
N ASN A 160 17.40 17.40 5.32
CA ASN A 160 18.57 17.08 6.16
C ASN A 160 19.19 18.33 6.81
N LYS A 161 19.12 19.50 6.15
CA LYS A 161 19.68 20.74 6.68
C LYS A 161 18.75 21.42 7.69
N TYR A 162 17.45 21.45 7.43
CA TYR A 162 16.49 22.27 8.19
C TYR A 162 15.46 21.47 8.99
N HIS A 163 15.19 20.22 8.62
CA HIS A 163 14.09 19.39 9.13
C HIS A 163 14.48 17.91 9.27
N LYS A 164 15.58 17.63 9.98
CA LYS A 164 16.15 16.25 10.10
C LYS A 164 15.16 15.24 10.65
N VAL A 165 14.33 15.63 11.62
CA VAL A 165 13.30 14.76 12.19
C VAL A 165 12.29 14.36 11.13
N ASP A 166 11.85 15.31 10.30
CA ASP A 166 10.90 15.04 9.23
C ASP A 166 11.49 14.15 8.13
N LEU A 167 12.79 14.29 7.82
CA LEU A 167 13.48 13.36 6.93
C LEU A 167 13.38 11.91 7.44
N TRP A 168 13.62 11.71 8.73
CA TRP A 168 13.49 10.39 9.35
C TRP A 168 12.05 9.91 9.42
N LEU A 169 11.08 10.79 9.69
CA LEU A 169 9.66 10.43 9.66
C LEU A 169 9.21 10.02 8.26
N VAL A 170 9.68 10.68 7.19
CA VAL A 170 9.38 10.24 5.81
C VAL A 170 9.97 8.85 5.57
N ARG A 171 11.21 8.58 5.96
CA ARG A 171 11.83 7.26 5.78
C ARG A 171 11.11 6.17 6.57
N VAL A 172 10.89 6.39 7.87
CA VAL A 172 10.37 5.36 8.77
C VAL A 172 8.86 5.22 8.66
N MET A 173 8.10 6.31 8.62
CA MET A 173 6.64 6.26 8.62
C MET A 173 6.08 6.09 7.22
N VAL A 174 6.67 6.76 6.21
CA VAL A 174 6.18 6.66 4.82
C VAL A 174 6.86 5.51 4.10
N GLN A 175 8.17 5.56 3.87
CA GLN A 175 8.86 4.60 3.00
C GLN A 175 8.87 3.17 3.55
N ASN A 176 9.14 2.97 4.85
CA ASN A 176 9.09 1.63 5.42
C ASN A 176 7.65 1.11 5.52
N GLY A 177 6.68 1.97 5.84
CA GLY A 177 5.27 1.60 5.92
C GLY A 177 4.73 1.10 4.58
N ILE A 178 4.95 1.87 3.51
CA ILE A 178 4.62 1.42 2.14
C ILE A 178 5.49 0.23 1.71
N GLY A 179 6.75 0.17 2.14
CA GLY A 179 7.66 -0.95 1.85
C GLY A 179 7.15 -2.29 2.35
N ILE A 180 6.74 -2.36 3.63
CA ILE A 180 6.16 -3.58 4.22
C ILE A 180 4.86 -3.94 3.49
N TYR A 181 4.02 -2.96 3.17
CA TYR A 181 2.79 -3.19 2.42
C TYR A 181 3.08 -3.76 1.03
N THR A 182 4.06 -3.18 0.30
CA THR A 182 4.52 -3.67 -1.00
C THR A 182 4.98 -5.12 -0.91
N THR A 183 5.91 -5.42 -0.01
CA THR A 183 6.46 -6.77 0.17
C THR A 183 5.36 -7.80 0.41
N TRP A 184 4.43 -7.49 1.32
CA TRP A 184 3.33 -8.42 1.60
C TRP A 184 2.39 -8.57 0.40
N THR A 185 2.03 -7.48 -0.29
CA THR A 185 1.17 -7.58 -1.49
C THR A 185 1.84 -8.35 -2.62
N THR A 186 3.15 -8.25 -2.79
CA THR A 186 3.91 -9.06 -3.75
C THR A 186 3.83 -10.55 -3.41
N ILE A 187 4.07 -10.92 -2.15
CA ILE A 187 3.93 -12.32 -1.70
C ILE A 187 2.48 -12.80 -1.90
N ALA A 188 1.49 -11.99 -1.52
CA ALA A 188 0.08 -12.32 -1.67
C ALA A 188 -0.33 -12.49 -3.14
N THR A 189 0.23 -11.69 -4.06
CA THR A 189 0.07 -11.87 -5.52
C THR A 189 0.59 -13.23 -5.96
N LEU A 190 1.74 -13.68 -5.48
CA LEU A 190 2.30 -14.98 -5.83
C LEU A 190 1.48 -16.15 -5.24
N ILE A 191 0.92 -15.98 -4.04
CA ILE A 191 -0.05 -16.94 -3.48
C ILE A 191 -1.28 -17.01 -4.38
N ASN A 192 -1.85 -15.88 -4.80
CA ASN A 192 -3.00 -15.83 -5.70
C ASN A 192 -2.68 -16.44 -7.08
N LEU A 193 -1.48 -16.20 -7.62
CA LEU A 193 -0.99 -16.83 -8.84
C LEU A 193 -0.92 -18.35 -8.69
N THR A 194 -0.42 -18.84 -7.55
CA THR A 194 -0.33 -20.28 -7.25
C THR A 194 -1.71 -20.91 -7.22
N ILE A 195 -2.69 -20.25 -6.58
CA ILE A 195 -4.09 -20.68 -6.58
C ILE A 195 -4.63 -20.79 -8.00
N VAL A 196 -4.41 -19.78 -8.83
CA VAL A 196 -4.86 -19.79 -10.23
C VAL A 196 -4.20 -20.93 -11.03
N MET A 197 -2.89 -21.12 -10.90
CA MET A 197 -2.18 -22.19 -11.63
C MET A 197 -2.63 -23.59 -11.21
N ASP A 198 -2.83 -23.82 -9.90
CA ASP A 198 -3.26 -25.11 -9.35
C ASP A 198 -4.74 -25.38 -9.71
N TYR A 199 -5.65 -24.51 -9.27
CA TYR A 199 -7.09 -24.76 -9.34
C TYR A 199 -7.72 -24.44 -10.70
N ASN A 200 -7.26 -23.40 -11.41
CA ASN A 200 -7.79 -23.05 -12.73
C ASN A 200 -6.92 -23.60 -13.87
N GLY A 201 -5.60 -23.62 -13.69
CA GLY A 201 -4.64 -24.09 -14.69
C GLY A 201 -4.40 -25.60 -14.67
N GLN A 202 -4.83 -26.32 -13.62
CA GLN A 202 -4.63 -27.77 -13.45
C GLN A 202 -3.14 -28.18 -13.43
N LEU A 203 -2.24 -27.28 -13.04
CA LEU A 203 -0.85 -27.64 -12.77
C LEU A 203 -0.77 -28.46 -11.47
N SER A 204 0.27 -29.26 -11.31
CA SER A 204 0.51 -29.91 -10.03
C SER A 204 0.78 -28.86 -8.94
N THR A 205 0.28 -29.08 -7.73
CA THR A 205 0.47 -28.18 -6.58
C THR A 205 1.96 -27.89 -6.31
N LEU A 206 2.86 -28.84 -6.61
CA LEU A 206 4.31 -28.68 -6.49
C LEU A 206 4.88 -27.74 -7.57
N ASP A 207 4.48 -27.93 -8.83
CA ASP A 207 4.98 -27.12 -9.94
C ASP A 207 4.48 -25.67 -9.81
N ALA A 208 3.21 -25.49 -9.45
CA ALA A 208 2.63 -24.17 -9.21
C ALA A 208 3.39 -23.41 -8.10
N GLY A 209 3.67 -24.08 -6.98
CA GLY A 209 4.47 -23.49 -5.90
C GLY A 209 5.90 -23.17 -6.32
N THR A 210 6.53 -24.06 -7.11
CA THR A 210 7.91 -23.88 -7.60
C THR A 210 8.03 -22.67 -8.53
N VAL A 211 7.06 -22.46 -9.42
CA VAL A 211 7.01 -21.27 -10.30
C VAL A 211 6.95 -20.00 -9.45
N SER A 212 6.03 -19.94 -8.49
CA SER A 212 5.86 -18.77 -7.62
C SER A 212 7.10 -18.47 -6.78
N PHE A 213 7.76 -19.49 -6.21
CA PHE A 213 9.03 -19.29 -5.50
C PHE A 213 10.18 -18.88 -6.43
N SER A 214 10.20 -19.36 -7.67
CA SER A 214 11.19 -18.95 -8.67
C SER A 214 11.02 -17.47 -9.03
N ILE A 215 9.78 -17.01 -9.19
CA ILE A 215 9.47 -15.59 -9.40
C ILE A 215 9.91 -14.77 -8.18
N LEU A 216 9.55 -15.20 -6.97
CA LEU A 216 9.99 -14.53 -5.74
C LEU A 216 11.51 -14.44 -5.62
N LEU A 217 12.23 -15.51 -5.98
CA LEU A 217 13.69 -15.52 -5.97
C LEU A 217 14.26 -14.49 -6.95
N VAL A 218 13.71 -14.41 -8.17
CA VAL A 218 14.13 -13.41 -9.16
C VAL A 218 13.86 -12.00 -8.64
N GLU A 219 12.69 -11.74 -8.05
CA GLU A 219 12.37 -10.43 -7.46
C GLU A 219 13.35 -10.05 -6.34
N VAL A 220 13.69 -10.98 -5.45
CA VAL A 220 14.65 -10.75 -4.35
C VAL A 220 16.08 -10.52 -4.85
N VAL A 221 16.49 -11.17 -5.94
CA VAL A 221 17.85 -11.05 -6.50
C VAL A 221 18.02 -9.78 -7.33
N VAL A 222 16.96 -9.34 -8.02
CA VAL A 222 17.00 -8.16 -8.90
C VAL A 222 16.86 -6.84 -8.11
N TRP A 223 16.18 -6.87 -6.97
CA TRP A 223 15.89 -5.69 -6.15
C TRP A 223 17.09 -5.24 -5.30
#